data_AF-A0AAC9JEQ6-F1
#
_entry.id   AF-A0AAC9JEQ6-F1
#
_cell.length_a   1.000
_cell.length_b   1.000
_cell.length_c   1.000
_cell.angle_alpha   90.00
_cell.angle_beta   90.00
_cell.angle_gamma   90.00
#
_symmetry.space_group_name_H-M   'P 1'
#
loop_
_entity.id
_entity.type
_entity.pdbx_description
1 polymer ?
#
loop_
_entity_poly.entity_id
_entity_poly.type
_entity_poly.pdbx_seq_one_letter_code
_entity_poly.pdbx_strand_id
1 'polypeptide(L)'
;MLGLRDLSTIIEKEILIAEHDVKPVYLPNIKEIRIASTALVDVLYHHFDDFAMVGNGKHLKKSIPVLKKLLSFVRSDIKVHGRWSFWHFMAIGIVTATAHEELIRKNKNRTIDLNNQETWTSPDWQMATLFFYFSSHKLYKTHMTNFIKVQARDDVDIETLSRLLVRKIKTLNGEV
;
A
#
# COMPACT_ATOMS: atom_id res chain seq x y z
N MET A 1 -16.13 17.20 1.65
CA MET A 1 -15.13 16.25 2.15
C MET A 1 -15.89 15.15 2.87
N LEU A 2 -15.68 13.90 2.46
CA LEU A 2 -16.46 12.77 2.92
C LEU A 2 -16.01 12.34 4.34
N GLY A 3 -16.95 12.02 5.23
CA GLY A 3 -16.62 11.62 6.60
C GLY A 3 -16.12 10.18 6.71
N LEU A 4 -15.39 9.84 7.77
CA LEU A 4 -14.87 8.48 8.00
C LEU A 4 -15.97 7.40 7.99
N ARG A 5 -17.16 7.72 8.52
CA ARG A 5 -18.31 6.80 8.55
C ARG A 5 -18.80 6.52 7.13
N ASP A 6 -19.00 7.57 6.34
CA ASP A 6 -19.48 7.48 4.97
C ASP A 6 -18.47 6.69 4.11
N LEU A 7 -17.17 6.90 4.32
CA LEU A 7 -16.13 6.20 3.56
C LEU A 7 -16.10 4.71 3.90
N SER A 8 -16.31 4.36 5.17
CA SER A 8 -16.43 2.96 5.60
C SER A 8 -17.60 2.27 4.90
N THR A 9 -18.76 2.93 4.82
CA THR A 9 -19.95 2.39 4.14
C THR A 9 -19.72 2.20 2.64
N ILE A 10 -19.04 3.15 1.98
CA ILE A 10 -18.68 3.00 0.56
C ILE A 10 -17.74 1.82 0.37
N ILE A 11 -16.67 1.70 1.18
CA ILE A 11 -15.73 0.58 1.07
C ILE A 11 -16.42 -0.76 1.33
N GLU A 12 -17.28 -0.86 2.34
CA GLU A 12 -18.01 -2.10 2.65
C GLU A 12 -18.96 -2.53 1.55
N LYS A 13 -19.49 -1.57 0.78
CA LYS A 13 -20.33 -1.83 -0.40
C LYS A 13 -19.51 -2.27 -1.62
N GLU A 14 -18.37 -1.63 -1.85
CA GLU A 14 -17.55 -1.82 -3.06
C GLU A 14 -16.53 -2.96 -2.93
N ILE A 15 -16.14 -3.31 -1.71
CA ILE A 15 -15.14 -4.33 -1.41
C ILE A 15 -15.83 -5.42 -0.61
N LEU A 16 -15.91 -6.62 -1.16
CA LEU A 16 -16.44 -7.77 -0.44
C LEU A 16 -15.44 -8.17 0.67
N ILE A 17 -15.79 -7.83 1.90
CA ILE A 17 -14.97 -8.12 3.09
C ILE A 17 -15.53 -9.39 3.74
N ALA A 18 -14.68 -10.39 3.96
CA ALA A 18 -15.00 -11.56 4.76
C ALA A 18 -14.54 -11.31 6.20
N GLU A 19 -15.49 -11.29 7.13
CA GLU A 19 -15.30 -10.88 8.54
C GLU A 19 -14.76 -9.44 8.63
N HIS A 20 -13.45 -9.26 8.53
CA HIS A 20 -12.76 -7.96 8.63
C HIS A 20 -11.66 -7.76 7.58
N ASP A 21 -11.43 -8.73 6.69
CA ASP A 21 -10.35 -8.70 5.70
C ASP A 21 -10.82 -9.20 4.32
N VAL A 22 -9.98 -9.02 3.31
CA VAL A 22 -10.16 -9.62 2.00
C VAL A 22 -9.32 -10.89 1.91
N LYS A 23 -9.93 -12.02 1.54
CA LYS A 23 -9.19 -13.26 1.32
C LYS A 23 -8.26 -13.10 0.10
N PRO A 24 -6.95 -13.34 0.24
CA PRO A 24 -6.05 -13.33 -0.90
C PRO A 24 -6.34 -14.50 -1.84
N VAL A 25 -6.07 -14.30 -3.13
CA VAL A 25 -5.91 -15.42 -4.06
C VAL A 25 -4.74 -16.27 -3.60
N TYR A 26 -4.93 -17.59 -3.55
CA TYR A 26 -3.86 -18.51 -3.16
C TYR A 26 -2.79 -18.56 -4.25
N LEU A 27 -1.55 -18.25 -3.86
CA LEU A 27 -0.37 -18.35 -4.70
C LEU A 27 0.61 -19.34 -4.05
N PRO A 28 1.27 -20.22 -4.82
CA PRO A 28 2.25 -21.16 -4.27
C PRO A 28 3.37 -20.47 -3.47
N ASN A 29 3.73 -19.25 -3.84
CA ASN A 29 4.81 -18.46 -3.26
C ASN A 29 4.33 -17.37 -2.27
N ILE A 30 3.18 -17.56 -1.63
CA ILE A 30 2.61 -16.54 -0.73
C ILE A 30 3.48 -16.27 0.51
N LYS A 31 4.28 -17.24 0.96
CA LYS A 31 5.19 -17.07 2.10
C LYS A 31 6.35 -16.14 1.73
N GLU A 32 6.93 -16.34 0.56
CA GLU A 32 8.02 -15.56 -0.02
C GLU A 32 7.57 -14.13 -0.24
N ILE A 33 6.34 -13.93 -0.76
CA ILE A 33 5.76 -12.59 -0.90
C ILE A 33 5.69 -11.86 0.44
N ARG A 34 5.28 -12.54 1.52
CA ARG A 34 5.21 -11.93 2.87
C ARG A 34 6.60 -11.58 3.40
N ILE A 35 7.58 -12.47 3.27
CA ILE A 35 8.95 -12.24 3.72
C ILE A 35 9.56 -11.04 2.97
N ALA A 36 9.44 -11.04 1.63
CA ALA A 36 9.89 -9.93 0.79
C ALA A 36 9.18 -8.62 1.16
N SER A 37 7.87 -8.65 1.38
CA SER A 37 7.10 -7.47 1.79
C SER A 37 7.63 -6.86 3.09
N THR A 38 7.97 -7.70 4.08
CA THR A 38 8.54 -7.21 5.36
C THR A 38 9.90 -6.54 5.16
N ALA A 39 10.78 -7.09 4.32
CA ALA A 39 12.05 -6.43 4.02
C ALA A 39 11.86 -5.12 3.24
N LEU A 40 10.96 -5.12 2.26
CA LEU A 40 10.75 -3.99 1.35
C LEU A 40 9.96 -2.83 2.00
N VAL A 41 9.12 -3.09 3.02
CA VAL A 41 8.49 -2.00 3.78
C VAL A 41 9.52 -1.23 4.61
N ASP A 42 10.57 -1.92 5.10
CA ASP A 42 11.70 -1.27 5.76
C ASP A 42 12.47 -0.40 4.76
N VAL A 43 12.73 -0.88 3.53
CA VAL A 43 13.36 -0.07 2.47
C VAL A 43 12.56 1.20 2.19
N LEU A 44 11.24 1.08 1.99
CA LEU A 44 10.38 2.26 1.78
C LEU A 44 10.44 3.23 2.97
N TYR A 45 10.43 2.73 4.20
CA TYR A 45 10.47 3.62 5.37
C TYR A 45 11.77 4.43 5.44
N HIS A 46 12.92 3.81 5.17
CA HIS A 46 14.21 4.50 5.17
C HIS A 46 14.34 5.50 4.02
N HIS A 47 13.79 5.17 2.85
CA HIS A 47 13.83 6.00 1.65
C HIS A 47 12.58 6.86 1.44
N PHE A 48 11.80 7.11 2.50
CA PHE A 48 10.51 7.81 2.36
C PHE A 48 10.68 9.19 1.72
N ASP A 49 11.66 9.96 2.19
CA ASP A 49 11.86 11.34 1.71
C ASP A 49 12.36 11.34 0.24
N ASP A 50 12.99 10.27 -0.23
CA ASP A 50 13.47 10.12 -1.62
C ASP A 50 12.31 9.94 -2.59
N PHE A 51 11.31 9.11 -2.26
CA PHE A 51 10.21 8.83 -3.18
C PHE A 51 8.97 9.69 -2.97
N ALA A 52 8.74 10.24 -1.78
CA ALA A 52 7.55 11.04 -1.47
C ALA A 52 7.45 12.32 -2.33
N MET A 53 8.58 12.83 -2.82
CA MET A 53 8.67 14.05 -3.64
C MET A 53 8.73 13.77 -5.15
N VAL A 54 8.73 12.49 -5.56
CA VAL A 54 8.86 12.08 -6.96
C VAL A 54 7.59 12.38 -7.75
N GLY A 55 7.77 12.79 -9.02
CA GLY A 55 6.67 13.08 -9.94
C GLY A 55 5.76 14.19 -9.42
N ASN A 56 4.46 13.89 -9.30
CA ASN A 56 3.46 14.79 -8.74
C ASN A 56 3.50 14.88 -7.21
N GLY A 57 4.27 14.03 -6.52
CA GLY A 57 4.40 14.02 -5.06
C GLY A 57 4.87 15.36 -4.48
N LYS A 58 5.72 16.10 -5.21
CA LYS A 58 6.18 17.46 -4.83
C LYS A 58 5.05 18.47 -4.61
N HIS A 59 3.86 18.23 -5.19
CA HIS A 59 2.69 19.08 -5.04
C HIS A 59 1.82 18.69 -3.82
N LEU A 60 2.07 17.53 -3.20
CA LEU A 60 1.28 16.97 -2.09
C LEU A 60 1.83 17.34 -0.70
N LYS A 61 2.41 18.54 -0.54
CA LYS A 61 3.13 18.96 0.68
C LYS A 61 2.34 18.76 1.98
N LYS A 62 1.02 18.99 1.96
CA LYS A 62 0.15 18.80 3.13
C LYS A 62 -0.10 17.33 3.47
N SER A 63 -0.07 16.45 2.47
CA SER A 63 -0.34 15.02 2.62
C SER A 63 0.90 14.22 2.99
N ILE A 64 2.11 14.69 2.65
CA ILE A 64 3.38 13.99 2.96
C ILE A 64 3.51 13.59 4.44
N PRO A 65 3.24 14.47 5.43
CA PRO A 65 3.31 14.07 6.84
C PRO A 65 2.30 12.97 7.21
N VAL A 66 1.12 12.97 6.58
CA VAL A 66 0.08 11.94 6.78
C VAL A 66 0.55 10.60 6.20
N LEU A 67 1.11 10.61 4.98
CA LEU A 67 1.66 9.41 4.34
C LEU A 67 2.85 8.83 5.11
N LYS A 68 3.74 9.69 5.65
CA LYS A 68 4.87 9.26 6.49
C LYS A 68 4.39 8.55 7.76
N LYS A 69 3.37 9.12 8.42
CA LYS A 69 2.73 8.52 9.59
C LYS A 69 2.05 7.19 9.25
N LEU A 70 1.36 7.11 8.12
CA LEU A 70 0.72 5.87 7.66
C LEU A 70 1.75 4.76 7.41
N LEU A 71 2.84 5.06 6.70
CA LEU A 71 3.91 4.09 6.47
C LEU A 71 4.58 3.65 7.77
N SER A 72 4.85 4.60 8.67
CA SER A 72 5.40 4.29 10.00
C SER A 72 4.47 3.38 10.80
N PHE A 73 3.15 3.63 10.77
CA PHE A 73 2.16 2.80 11.44
C PHE A 73 2.16 1.37 10.88
N VAL A 74 2.04 1.23 9.55
CA VAL A 74 2.04 -0.07 8.86
C VAL A 74 3.27 -0.89 9.21
N ARG A 75 4.46 -0.27 9.13
CA ARG A 75 5.72 -0.92 9.46
C ARG A 75 5.73 -1.42 10.91
N SER A 76 5.30 -0.59 11.86
CA SER A 76 5.26 -0.96 13.27
C SER A 76 4.26 -2.09 13.53
N ASP A 77 3.06 -2.02 12.93
CA ASP A 77 2.04 -3.05 13.06
C ASP A 77 2.55 -4.43 12.59
N ILE A 78 3.17 -4.48 11.40
CA ILE A 78 3.76 -5.71 10.87
C ILE A 78 4.85 -6.27 11.79
N LYS A 79 5.67 -5.42 12.41
CA LYS A 79 6.72 -5.85 13.35
C LYS A 79 6.15 -6.42 14.65
N VAL A 80 5.02 -5.89 15.12
CA VAL A 80 4.38 -6.34 16.36
C VAL A 80 3.55 -7.60 16.14
N HIS A 81 2.76 -7.65 15.06
CA HIS A 81 1.77 -8.71 14.85
C HIS A 81 2.20 -9.78 13.84
N GLY A 82 3.23 -9.53 13.03
CA GLY A 82 3.73 -10.49 12.03
C GLY A 82 2.75 -10.81 10.91
N ARG A 83 1.70 -9.98 10.74
CA ARG A 83 0.60 -10.22 9.81
C ARG A 83 0.66 -9.28 8.61
N TRP A 84 0.32 -9.82 7.43
CA TRP A 84 0.02 -9.05 6.23
C TRP A 84 -1.44 -9.25 5.84
N SER A 85 -2.12 -8.15 5.49
CA SER A 85 -3.52 -8.15 5.06
C SER A 85 -3.72 -7.26 3.84
N PHE A 86 -4.90 -7.33 3.23
CA PHE A 86 -5.28 -6.42 2.16
C PHE A 86 -5.08 -4.95 2.54
N TRP A 87 -5.45 -4.56 3.76
CA TRP A 87 -5.34 -3.19 4.24
C TRP A 87 -3.89 -2.68 4.33
N HIS A 88 -2.94 -3.55 4.69
CA HIS A 88 -1.51 -3.22 4.66
C HIS A 88 -1.04 -2.90 3.24
N PHE A 89 -1.40 -3.76 2.27
CA PHE A 89 -1.06 -3.54 0.87
C PHE A 89 -1.68 -2.26 0.31
N MET A 90 -2.92 -1.93 0.67
CA MET A 90 -3.57 -0.69 0.22
C MET A 90 -2.94 0.56 0.84
N ALA A 91 -2.57 0.51 2.12
CA ALA A 91 -1.87 1.60 2.77
C ALA A 91 -0.53 1.91 2.10
N ILE A 92 0.25 0.87 1.77
CA ILE A 92 1.52 1.03 1.04
C ILE A 92 1.28 1.52 -0.39
N GLY A 93 0.23 1.02 -1.05
CA GLY A 93 -0.18 1.47 -2.38
C GLY A 93 -0.46 2.98 -2.41
N ILE A 94 -1.20 3.51 -1.44
CA ILE A 94 -1.46 4.96 -1.36
C ILE A 94 -0.18 5.75 -1.08
N VAL A 95 0.64 5.28 -0.13
CA VAL A 95 1.92 5.92 0.21
C VAL A 95 2.83 6.04 -1.01
N THR A 96 2.84 5.02 -1.87
CA THR A 96 3.74 4.94 -3.03
C THR A 96 3.08 5.35 -4.36
N ALA A 97 1.85 5.86 -4.36
CA ALA A 97 1.06 6.04 -5.57
C ALA A 97 1.70 6.97 -6.62
N THR A 98 2.16 8.15 -6.19
CA THR A 98 2.81 9.11 -7.10
C THR A 98 4.18 8.62 -7.58
N ALA A 99 4.90 7.90 -6.73
CA ALA A 99 6.18 7.27 -7.09
C ALA A 99 5.97 6.17 -8.13
N HIS A 100 4.96 5.31 -7.93
CA HIS A 100 4.58 4.28 -8.87
C HIS A 100 4.19 4.86 -10.24
N GLU A 101 3.32 5.87 -10.27
CA GLU A 101 2.94 6.56 -11.50
C GLU A 101 4.17 7.03 -12.30
N GLU A 102 5.11 7.69 -11.62
CA GLU A 102 6.34 8.17 -12.25
C GLU A 102 7.26 7.04 -12.74
N LEU A 103 7.34 5.92 -12.01
CA LEU A 103 8.10 4.74 -12.44
C LEU A 103 7.49 4.13 -13.70
N ILE A 104 6.17 4.03 -13.80
CA ILE A 104 5.47 3.57 -15.01
C ILE A 104 5.72 4.54 -16.16
N ARG A 105 5.60 5.86 -15.94
CA ARG A 105 5.87 6.88 -16.96
C ARG A 105 7.29 6.79 -17.52
N LYS A 106 8.26 6.40 -16.68
CA LYS A 106 9.66 6.16 -17.03
C LYS A 106 9.95 4.74 -17.54
N ASN A 107 8.93 3.89 -17.72
CA ASN A 107 9.05 2.48 -18.11
C ASN A 107 9.92 1.63 -17.18
N LYS A 108 10.08 2.02 -15.91
CA LYS A 108 10.94 1.30 -14.95
C LYS A 108 10.43 -0.11 -14.63
N ASN A 109 9.12 -0.33 -14.76
CA ASN A 109 8.50 -1.66 -14.68
C ASN A 109 8.95 -2.65 -15.76
N ARG A 110 9.61 -2.17 -16.83
CA ARG A 110 10.18 -3.03 -17.87
C ARG A 110 11.70 -3.23 -17.72
N THR A 111 12.34 -2.42 -16.87
CA THR A 111 13.81 -2.41 -16.72
C THR A 111 14.28 -2.99 -15.40
N ILE A 112 13.41 -3.02 -14.38
CA ILE A 112 13.72 -3.66 -13.09
C ILE A 112 13.25 -5.11 -13.19
N ASP A 113 14.21 -6.03 -13.33
CA ASP A 113 13.94 -7.46 -13.42
C ASP A 113 13.87 -8.08 -12.01
N LEU A 114 12.65 -8.41 -11.57
CA LEU A 114 12.43 -9.08 -10.30
C LEU A 114 12.91 -10.54 -10.30
N ASN A 115 13.34 -11.10 -11.43
CA ASN A 115 13.97 -12.42 -11.52
C ASN A 115 15.50 -12.35 -11.35
N ASN A 116 16.11 -11.16 -11.40
CA ASN A 116 17.55 -10.99 -11.21
C ASN A 116 17.88 -10.96 -9.71
N GLN A 117 18.71 -11.89 -9.25
CA GLN A 117 19.20 -11.98 -7.86
C GLN A 117 19.84 -10.67 -7.37
N GLU A 118 20.60 -9.98 -8.22
CA GLU A 118 21.28 -8.72 -7.83
C GLU A 118 20.30 -7.63 -7.41
N THR A 119 19.11 -7.62 -8.03
CA THR A 119 18.03 -6.68 -7.69
C THR A 119 17.53 -6.92 -6.25
N TRP A 120 17.59 -8.16 -5.78
CA TRP A 120 17.25 -8.54 -4.40
C TRP A 120 18.38 -8.35 -3.39
N THR A 121 19.63 -8.30 -3.84
CA THR A 121 20.80 -8.11 -2.95
C THR A 121 20.90 -6.68 -2.42
N SER A 122 20.44 -5.70 -3.18
CA SER A 122 20.41 -4.29 -2.76
C SER A 122 19.11 -3.63 -3.21
N PRO A 123 17.97 -3.94 -2.56
CA PRO A 123 16.68 -3.43 -2.96
C PRO A 123 16.58 -1.93 -2.70
N ASP A 124 16.12 -1.17 -3.69
CA ASP A 124 15.82 0.25 -3.57
C ASP A 124 14.31 0.52 -3.46
N TRP A 125 13.93 1.78 -3.25
CA TRP A 125 12.52 2.17 -3.17
C TRP A 125 11.76 1.94 -4.49
N GLN A 126 12.44 1.93 -5.64
CA GLN A 126 11.81 1.74 -6.94
C GLN A 126 11.33 0.29 -7.08
N MET A 127 12.23 -0.65 -6.79
CA MET A 127 11.93 -2.07 -6.73
C MET A 127 10.85 -2.34 -5.69
N ALA A 128 10.97 -1.78 -4.47
CA ALA A 128 9.97 -1.97 -3.42
C ALA A 128 8.59 -1.50 -3.87
N THR A 129 8.50 -0.30 -4.46
CA THR A 129 7.25 0.25 -5.00
C THR A 129 6.62 -0.68 -6.04
N LEU A 130 7.39 -1.10 -7.04
CA LEU A 130 6.90 -2.00 -8.09
C LEU A 130 6.47 -3.37 -7.52
N PHE A 131 7.23 -3.91 -6.58
CA PHE A 131 6.93 -5.17 -5.92
C PHE A 131 5.59 -5.12 -5.18
N PHE A 132 5.32 -4.04 -4.43
CA PHE A 132 4.06 -3.89 -3.72
C PHE A 132 2.86 -3.79 -4.67
N TYR A 133 2.99 -3.05 -5.78
CA TYR A 133 1.95 -2.96 -6.80
C TYR A 133 1.69 -4.29 -7.52
N PHE A 134 2.76 -5.03 -7.85
CA PHE A 134 2.66 -6.36 -8.44
C PHE A 134 2.00 -7.35 -7.49
N SER A 135 2.49 -7.44 -6.25
CA SER A 135 2.04 -8.41 -5.26
C SER A 135 0.58 -8.17 -4.87
N SER A 136 0.21 -6.90 -4.65
CA SER A 136 -1.17 -6.53 -4.32
C SER A 136 -2.15 -6.87 -5.46
N HIS A 137 -1.78 -6.63 -6.73
CA HIS A 137 -2.60 -7.05 -7.87
C HIS A 137 -2.72 -8.57 -7.99
N LYS A 138 -1.62 -9.32 -7.76
CA LYS A 138 -1.64 -10.78 -7.83
C LYS A 138 -2.50 -11.40 -6.72
N LEU A 139 -2.46 -10.83 -5.52
CA LEU A 139 -3.21 -11.33 -4.36
C LEU A 139 -4.68 -10.85 -4.35
N TYR A 140 -4.98 -9.64 -4.84
CA TYR A 140 -6.26 -8.97 -4.58
C TYR A 140 -6.87 -8.26 -5.80
N LYS A 141 -6.54 -8.68 -7.04
CA LYS A 141 -6.91 -8.02 -8.32
C LYS A 141 -8.26 -7.26 -8.31
N THR A 142 -9.36 -7.94 -8.03
CA THR A 142 -10.71 -7.33 -8.05
C THR A 142 -10.88 -6.27 -6.97
N HIS A 143 -10.50 -6.58 -5.73
CA HIS A 143 -10.65 -5.69 -4.58
C HIS A 143 -9.74 -4.46 -4.70
N MET A 144 -8.54 -4.62 -5.25
CA MET A 144 -7.63 -3.51 -5.54
C MET A 144 -8.20 -2.58 -6.60
N THR A 145 -8.81 -3.12 -7.66
CA THR A 145 -9.48 -2.31 -8.69
C THR A 145 -10.61 -1.47 -8.08
N ASN A 146 -11.41 -2.05 -7.18
CA ASN A 146 -12.49 -1.34 -6.52
C ASN A 146 -11.97 -0.28 -5.53
N PHE A 147 -10.91 -0.60 -4.79
CA PHE A 147 -10.28 0.35 -3.88
C PHE A 147 -9.72 1.58 -4.63
N ILE A 148 -9.06 1.38 -5.77
CA ILE A 148 -8.56 2.46 -6.62
C ILE A 148 -9.72 3.36 -7.10
N LYS A 149 -10.87 2.78 -7.44
CA LYS A 149 -12.06 3.58 -7.81
C LYS A 149 -12.56 4.44 -6.66
N VAL A 150 -12.56 3.91 -5.43
CA VAL A 150 -12.94 4.69 -4.24
C VAL A 150 -11.93 5.82 -3.98
N GLN A 151 -10.63 5.53 -4.11
CA GLN A 151 -9.55 6.52 -3.95
C GLN A 151 -9.64 7.64 -4.99
N ALA A 152 -10.06 7.34 -6.22
CA ALA A 152 -10.13 8.31 -7.32
C ALA A 152 -11.31 9.28 -7.25
N ARG A 153 -12.17 9.19 -6.22
CA ARG A 153 -13.29 10.11 -6.04
C ARG A 153 -12.82 11.47 -5.53
N ASP A 154 -13.38 12.54 -6.08
CA ASP A 154 -13.03 13.93 -5.71
C ASP A 154 -13.37 14.30 -4.25
N ASP A 155 -14.25 13.53 -3.60
CA ASP A 155 -14.70 13.77 -2.23
C ASP A 155 -13.87 13.03 -1.16
N VAL A 156 -12.91 12.19 -1.58
CA VAL A 156 -12.04 11.40 -0.69
C VAL A 156 -10.67 12.07 -0.55
N ASP A 157 -10.34 12.49 0.67
CA ASP A 157 -9.02 13.04 0.97
C ASP A 157 -8.07 11.99 1.59
N ILE A 158 -6.76 12.23 1.45
CA ILE A 158 -5.70 11.31 1.91
C ILE A 158 -5.74 11.11 3.43
N GLU A 159 -6.14 12.10 4.21
CA GLU A 159 -6.18 12.01 5.68
C GLU A 159 -7.31 11.08 6.13
N THR A 160 -8.52 11.27 5.60
CA THR A 160 -9.66 10.39 5.86
C THR A 160 -9.39 8.96 5.41
N LEU A 161 -8.80 8.78 4.23
CA LEU A 161 -8.44 7.46 3.72
C LEU A 161 -7.36 6.77 4.58
N SER A 162 -6.34 7.51 5.02
CA SER A 162 -5.30 7.00 5.92
C SER A 162 -5.88 6.57 7.27
N ARG A 163 -6.78 7.38 7.85
CA ARG A 163 -7.48 7.04 9.10
C ARG A 163 -8.33 5.78 8.96
N LEU A 164 -9.01 5.60 7.83
CA LEU A 164 -9.78 4.40 7.56
C LEU A 164 -8.90 3.16 7.51
N LEU A 165 -7.74 3.23 6.85
CA LEU A 165 -6.83 2.10 6.73
C LEU A 165 -6.23 1.73 8.08
N VAL A 166 -5.81 2.72 8.88
CA VAL A 166 -5.37 2.49 10.27
C VAL A 166 -6.48 1.81 11.07
N ARG A 167 -7.73 2.28 10.97
CA ARG A 167 -8.87 1.66 11.66
C ARG A 167 -9.08 0.21 11.21
N LYS A 168 -9.09 -0.06 9.90
CA LYS A 168 -9.29 -1.41 9.37
C LYS A 168 -8.17 -2.36 9.80
N ILE A 169 -6.91 -1.91 9.82
CA ILE A 169 -5.77 -2.69 10.33
C ILE A 169 -5.95 -2.99 11.82
N LYS A 170 -6.27 -1.99 12.65
CA LYS A 170 -6.48 -2.19 14.09
C LYS A 170 -7.63 -3.16 14.41
N THR A 171 -8.72 -3.11 13.65
CA THR A 171 -9.82 -4.07 13.80
C THR A 171 -9.37 -5.50 13.51
N LEU A 172 -8.38 -5.73 12.62
CA LEU A 172 -7.81 -7.07 12.41
C LEU A 172 -7.09 -7.63 13.65
N ASN A 173 -6.63 -6.75 14.53
CA ASN A 173 -5.91 -7.08 15.76
C ASN A 173 -6.83 -7.05 17.01
N GLY A 174 -8.12 -6.75 16.84
CA GLY A 174 -9.08 -6.65 17.94
C GLY A 174 -8.98 -5.36 18.77
N GLU A 175 -8.36 -4.31 18.24
CA GLU A 175 -8.04 -3.09 19.00
C GLU A 175 -9.10 -1.97 18.90
N VAL A 176 -10.11 -2.11 18.03
CA VAL A 176 -11.14 -1.09 17.73
C VAL A 176 -12.48 -1.70 17.39
#